data_AF-A0A811JZI3-F1
#
_entry.id   AF-A0A811JZI3-F1
#
_cell.length_a   1.000
_cell.length_b   1.000
_cell.length_c   1.000
_cell.angle_alpha   90.00
_cell.angle_beta   90.00
_cell.angle_gamma   90.00
#
_symmetry.space_group_name_H-M   'P 1'
#
loop_
_entity.id
_entity.type
_entity.pdbx_description
1 polymer ?
#
loop_
_entity_poly.entity_id
_entity_poly.type
_entity_poly.pdbx_seq_one_letter_code
_entity_poly.pdbx_strand_id
1 'polypeptide(L)'
;MESQINLMSFLRSNGIPCPRVIKNKFDENFAVVEMCKNVSLPVRVFEFMEGETLESVGFTQEAASIVGDLLAKFHNVTDNFQDDVIKKHGVPIAIENYQGLLRELHLLFGKNMIDNENSQICTDVLKKLEIEIFRNYDFFEYGLIHSDLNETNVLLIKEGDNTLKVSSLLDFGDTHYSLRLFDISSTLLYIYLGIHSQNVKNMKNLANAFLTAYKKQRKNNSFIKEIKHCQLAMCARLICSLLYGLRTVRINYRGDDPSYVLKTQANGWTLLKFLSTENLDLPSTIRT
;
A
#
# COMPACT_ATOMS: atom_id res chain seq x y z
N MET A 1 -0.40 6.51 18.00
CA MET A 1 0.11 5.21 18.50
C MET A 1 -1.01 4.37 19.11
N GLU A 2 -1.74 4.86 20.12
CA GLU A 2 -2.84 4.10 20.75
C GLU A 2 -3.93 3.66 19.76
N SER A 3 -4.35 4.53 18.85
CA SER A 3 -5.36 4.18 17.84
C SER A 3 -4.93 3.05 16.90
N GLN A 4 -3.63 2.94 16.58
CA GLN A 4 -3.11 1.80 15.82
C GLN A 4 -3.24 0.51 16.63
N ILE A 5 -3.02 0.56 17.95
CA ILE A 5 -3.20 -0.59 18.85
C ILE A 5 -4.66 -1.00 18.93
N ASN A 6 -5.57 -0.04 19.03
CA ASN A 6 -7.01 -0.27 19.00
C ASN A 6 -7.43 -0.93 17.69
N LEU A 7 -6.93 -0.43 16.56
CA LEU A 7 -7.17 -1.03 15.25
C LEU A 7 -6.67 -2.49 15.19
N MET A 8 -5.41 -2.75 15.55
CA MET A 8 -4.86 -4.12 15.57
C MET A 8 -5.66 -5.05 16.49
N SER A 9 -6.09 -4.56 17.66
CA SER A 9 -6.94 -5.33 18.57
C SER A 9 -8.30 -5.66 17.96
N PHE A 10 -8.91 -4.69 17.30
CA PHE A 10 -10.19 -4.85 16.61
C PHE A 10 -10.08 -5.83 15.44
N LEU A 11 -9.02 -5.73 14.63
CA LEU A 11 -8.74 -6.64 13.51
C LEU A 11 -8.58 -8.09 13.99
N ARG A 12 -7.77 -8.33 15.03
CA ARG A 12 -7.60 -9.67 15.63
C ARG A 12 -8.92 -10.26 16.10
N SER A 13 -9.73 -9.46 16.80
CA SER A 13 -11.03 -9.88 17.33
C SER A 13 -12.02 -10.25 16.21
N ASN A 14 -11.75 -9.79 14.98
CA ASN A 14 -12.52 -10.09 13.77
C ASN A 14 -11.76 -11.03 12.80
N GLY A 15 -10.75 -11.75 13.30
CA GLY A 15 -10.06 -12.82 12.59
C GLY A 15 -9.04 -12.37 11.55
N ILE A 16 -8.53 -11.14 11.61
CA ILE A 16 -7.35 -10.72 10.84
C ILE A 16 -6.15 -10.74 11.79
N PRO A 17 -5.19 -11.66 11.61
CA PRO A 17 -4.05 -11.75 12.51
C PRO A 17 -3.11 -10.56 12.31
N CYS A 18 -2.66 -9.99 13.42
CA CYS A 18 -1.72 -8.86 13.46
C CYS A 18 -1.02 -8.83 14.83
N PRO A 19 0.21 -8.32 14.93
CA PRO A 19 1.02 -8.43 16.13
C PRO A 19 0.40 -7.70 17.33
N ARG A 20 0.57 -8.27 18.53
CA ARG A 20 0.23 -7.60 19.79
C ARG A 20 1.35 -6.67 20.20
N VAL A 21 1.00 -5.56 20.85
CA VAL A 21 1.99 -4.74 21.54
C VAL A 21 2.31 -5.38 22.89
N ILE A 22 3.59 -5.56 23.18
CA ILE A 22 4.08 -6.04 24.47
C ILE A 22 4.19 -4.82 25.39
N LYS A 23 3.41 -4.82 26.47
CA LYS A 23 3.43 -3.76 27.46
C LYS A 23 4.73 -3.76 28.26
N ASN A 24 5.17 -2.58 28.69
CA ASN A 24 6.32 -2.44 29.57
C ASN A 24 5.99 -2.88 31.01
N LYS A 25 6.97 -2.82 31.92
CA LYS A 25 6.80 -3.19 33.34
C LYS A 25 5.80 -2.29 34.11
N PHE A 26 5.38 -1.18 33.52
CA PHE A 26 4.41 -0.22 34.06
C PHE A 26 3.02 -0.34 33.40
N ASP A 27 2.78 -1.41 32.61
CA ASP A 27 1.53 -1.65 31.88
C ASP A 27 1.23 -0.64 30.75
N GLU A 28 2.26 0.06 30.25
CA GLU A 28 2.14 1.03 29.16
C GLU A 28 2.53 0.41 27.80
N ASN A 29 1.96 0.95 26.72
CA ASN A 29 2.14 0.43 25.36
C ASN A 29 3.46 0.86 24.67
N PHE A 30 4.15 1.86 25.21
CA PHE A 30 5.44 2.34 24.70
C PHE A 30 6.21 2.99 25.84
N ALA A 31 7.51 3.20 25.67
CA ALA A 31 8.34 3.97 26.57
C ALA A 31 9.12 5.03 25.78
N VAL A 32 9.40 6.18 26.39
CA VAL A 32 10.32 7.17 25.81
C VAL A 32 11.73 6.82 26.27
N VAL A 33 12.62 6.51 25.33
CA VAL A 33 13.98 6.04 25.60
C VAL A 33 14.98 7.03 25.03
N GLU A 34 15.96 7.44 25.82
CA GLU A 34 17.09 8.22 25.32
C GLU A 34 17.99 7.34 24.46
N MET A 35 17.99 7.60 23.15
CA MET A 35 18.74 6.82 22.17
C MET A 35 20.19 7.33 22.06
N CYS A 36 20.36 8.65 22.19
CA CYS A 36 21.65 9.31 22.33
C CYS A 36 21.45 10.66 23.03
N LYS A 37 22.55 11.33 23.39
CA LYS A 37 22.53 12.57 24.19
C LYS A 37 21.53 13.59 23.63
N ASN A 38 20.51 13.93 24.43
CA ASN A 38 19.43 14.86 24.10
C ASN A 38 18.47 14.40 22.99
N VAL A 39 18.48 13.12 22.60
CA VAL A 39 17.56 12.54 21.63
C VAL A 39 16.80 11.40 22.28
N SER A 40 15.53 11.64 22.58
CA SER A 40 14.62 10.64 23.11
C SER A 40 13.57 10.26 22.08
N LEU A 41 13.34 8.97 21.88
CA LEU A 41 12.36 8.44 20.93
C LEU A 41 11.34 7.55 21.64
N PRO A 42 10.07 7.54 21.19
CA PRO A 42 9.11 6.54 21.63
C PRO A 42 9.47 5.17 21.05
N VAL A 43 9.57 4.17 21.91
CA VAL A 43 9.88 2.78 21.57
C VAL A 43 8.71 1.89 21.99
N ARG A 44 8.27 1.04 21.07
CA ARG A 44 7.24 0.01 21.29
C ARG A 44 7.77 -1.35 20.88
N VAL A 45 7.36 -2.39 21.59
CA VAL A 45 7.74 -3.77 21.31
C VAL A 45 6.51 -4.52 20.82
N PHE A 46 6.69 -5.33 19.77
CA PHE A 46 5.65 -6.17 19.22
C PHE A 46 5.95 -7.65 19.46
N GLU A 47 4.89 -8.44 19.57
CA GLU A 47 4.95 -9.89 19.43
C GLU A 47 5.58 -10.25 18.08
N PHE A 48 6.48 -11.23 18.10
CA PHE A 48 7.05 -11.79 16.87
C PHE A 48 6.01 -12.68 16.19
N MET A 49 5.81 -12.48 14.89
CA MET A 49 4.86 -13.25 14.09
C MET A 49 5.63 -14.21 13.19
N GLU A 50 5.36 -15.50 13.31
CA GLU A 50 5.96 -16.52 12.42
C GLU A 50 5.43 -16.40 11.00
N GLY A 51 6.22 -16.83 10.02
CA GLY A 51 5.86 -16.81 8.60
C GLY A 51 6.91 -16.12 7.74
N GLU A 52 6.71 -16.19 6.43
CA GLU A 52 7.56 -15.58 5.42
C GLU A 52 6.82 -14.41 4.77
N THR A 53 7.54 -13.38 4.33
CA THR A 53 6.92 -12.26 3.62
C THR A 53 6.36 -12.75 2.27
N LEU A 54 5.33 -12.06 1.75
CA LEU A 54 4.82 -12.30 0.40
C LEU A 54 5.94 -12.24 -0.65
N GLU A 55 6.92 -11.34 -0.48
CA GLU A 55 8.12 -11.28 -1.32
C GLU A 55 8.90 -12.59 -1.34
N SER A 56 9.09 -13.21 -0.17
CA SER A 56 9.88 -14.45 -0.02
C SER A 56 9.13 -15.67 -0.57
N VAL A 57 7.81 -15.72 -0.38
CA VAL A 57 6.96 -16.79 -0.92
C VAL A 57 6.80 -16.69 -2.44
N GLY A 58 6.78 -15.46 -2.96
CA GLY A 58 6.63 -15.16 -4.38
C GLY A 58 5.19 -14.88 -4.82
N PHE A 59 5.08 -14.30 -6.02
CA PHE A 59 3.84 -13.72 -6.54
C PHE A 59 3.11 -14.69 -7.49
N THR A 60 2.48 -15.71 -6.91
CA THR A 60 1.64 -16.68 -7.65
C THR A 60 0.16 -16.24 -7.68
N GLN A 61 -0.67 -16.89 -8.52
CA GLN A 61 -2.12 -16.66 -8.50
C GLN A 61 -2.75 -17.03 -7.15
N GLU A 62 -2.23 -18.06 -6.48
CA GLU A 62 -2.67 -18.44 -5.13
C GLU A 62 -2.37 -17.34 -4.11
N ALA A 63 -1.13 -16.83 -4.10
CA ALA A 63 -0.74 -15.73 -3.24
C ALA A 63 -1.56 -14.45 -3.53
N ALA A 64 -1.77 -14.12 -4.81
CA ALA A 64 -2.60 -12.99 -5.21
C ALA A 64 -4.06 -13.14 -4.74
N SER A 65 -4.63 -14.35 -4.82
CA SER A 65 -5.97 -14.66 -4.29
C SER A 65 -6.04 -14.47 -2.78
N ILE A 66 -5.06 -14.98 -2.03
CA ILE A 66 -5.00 -14.84 -0.56
C ILE A 66 -4.94 -13.36 -0.15
N VAL A 67 -4.13 -12.57 -0.86
CA VAL A 67 -4.00 -11.13 -0.60
C VAL A 67 -5.30 -10.38 -0.95
N GLY A 68 -6.00 -10.78 -2.02
CA GLY A 68 -7.31 -10.24 -2.39
C GLY A 68 -8.38 -10.49 -1.32
N ASP A 69 -8.42 -11.73 -0.80
CA ASP A 69 -9.31 -12.10 0.32
C ASP A 69 -8.97 -11.31 1.59
N LEU A 70 -7.68 -11.18 1.90
CA LEU A 70 -7.21 -10.42 3.07
C LEU A 70 -7.65 -8.95 3.01
N LEU A 71 -7.43 -8.28 1.87
CA LEU A 71 -7.79 -6.87 1.71
C LEU A 71 -9.31 -6.68 1.80
N ALA A 72 -10.10 -7.54 1.15
CA ALA A 72 -11.56 -7.48 1.24
C ALA A 72 -12.06 -7.70 2.67
N LYS A 73 -11.43 -8.64 3.41
CA LYS A 73 -11.73 -8.86 4.82
C LYS A 73 -11.38 -7.63 5.67
N PHE A 74 -10.22 -7.02 5.43
CA PHE A 74 -9.81 -5.78 6.09
C PHE A 74 -10.83 -4.67 5.85
N HIS A 75 -11.28 -4.46 4.62
CA HIS A 75 -12.32 -3.47 4.29
C HIS A 75 -13.63 -3.77 5.01
N ASN A 76 -14.14 -5.01 4.92
CA ASN A 76 -15.38 -5.42 5.58
C ASN A 76 -15.35 -5.24 7.11
N VAL A 77 -14.23 -5.57 7.75
CA VAL A 77 -14.08 -5.47 9.20
C VAL A 77 -14.05 -4.01 9.61
N THR A 78 -13.24 -3.20 8.91
CA THR A 78 -13.02 -1.79 9.26
C THR A 78 -14.20 -0.88 8.93
N ASP A 79 -15.18 -1.31 8.15
CA ASP A 79 -16.47 -0.59 7.98
C ASP A 79 -17.16 -0.31 9.34
N ASN A 80 -16.94 -1.16 10.35
CA ASN A 80 -17.51 -0.99 11.69
C ASN A 80 -16.50 -0.44 12.72
N PHE A 81 -15.28 -0.10 12.30
CA PHE A 81 -14.26 0.44 13.20
C PHE A 81 -14.42 1.95 13.35
N GLN A 82 -14.45 2.45 14.58
CA GLN A 82 -14.63 3.87 14.88
C GLN A 82 -13.50 4.34 15.80
N ASP A 83 -12.68 5.26 15.30
CA ASP A 83 -11.62 5.92 16.07
C ASP A 83 -11.42 7.34 15.50
N ASP A 84 -11.67 8.35 16.33
CA ASP A 84 -11.65 9.76 15.91
C ASP A 84 -10.25 10.27 15.58
N VAL A 85 -9.21 9.68 16.18
CA VAL A 85 -7.82 10.06 15.91
C VAL A 85 -7.42 9.55 14.53
N ILE A 86 -7.76 8.31 14.19
CA ILE A 86 -7.52 7.75 12.86
C ILE A 86 -8.32 8.50 11.79
N LYS A 87 -9.57 8.88 12.05
CA LYS A 87 -10.37 9.69 11.11
C LYS A 87 -9.72 11.03 10.77
N LYS A 88 -9.01 11.63 11.71
CA LYS A 88 -8.31 12.92 11.53
C LYS A 88 -6.84 12.74 11.14
N HIS A 89 -6.37 11.51 11.02
CA HIS A 89 -4.98 11.22 10.74
C HIS A 89 -4.67 11.56 9.27
N GLY A 90 -3.94 12.66 9.07
CA GLY A 90 -3.36 12.99 7.77
C GLY A 90 -2.07 12.21 7.56
N VAL A 91 -2.02 11.42 6.49
CA VAL A 91 -0.84 10.66 6.10
C VAL A 91 -0.11 11.43 5.00
N PRO A 92 1.16 11.86 5.19
CA PRO A 92 1.87 12.67 4.20
C PRO A 92 1.99 12.02 2.81
N ILE A 93 2.11 10.69 2.77
CA ILE A 93 2.25 9.92 1.52
C ILE A 93 0.91 9.60 0.83
N ALA A 94 -0.22 10.01 1.42
CA ALA A 94 -1.54 9.81 0.83
C ALA A 94 -1.63 10.46 -0.56
N ILE A 95 -2.30 9.76 -1.48
CA ILE A 95 -2.43 10.19 -2.89
C ILE A 95 -3.19 11.51 -2.98
N GLU A 96 -4.10 11.78 -2.04
CA GLU A 96 -4.83 13.04 -1.88
C GLU A 96 -3.90 14.25 -1.74
N ASN A 97 -2.67 14.06 -1.25
CA ASN A 97 -1.67 15.12 -1.16
C ASN A 97 -0.94 15.37 -2.50
N TYR A 98 -1.55 15.02 -3.64
CA TYR A 98 -0.95 15.10 -4.98
C TYR A 98 -0.39 16.49 -5.33
N GLN A 99 -0.93 17.59 -4.77
CA GLN A 99 -0.36 18.91 -4.96
C GLN A 99 1.02 19.06 -4.33
N GLY A 100 1.24 18.45 -3.16
CA GLY A 100 2.56 18.33 -2.54
C GLY A 100 3.50 17.48 -3.39
N LEU A 101 2.97 16.41 -3.98
CA LEU A 101 3.70 15.54 -4.90
C LEU A 101 4.14 16.27 -6.18
N LEU A 102 3.28 17.10 -6.78
CA LEU A 102 3.61 17.96 -7.92
C LEU A 102 4.72 18.96 -7.58
N ARG A 103 4.68 19.57 -6.38
CA ARG A 103 5.77 20.45 -5.93
C ARG A 103 7.08 19.69 -5.78
N GLU A 104 7.04 18.50 -5.20
CA GLU A 104 8.22 17.65 -5.04
C GLU A 104 8.79 17.22 -6.40
N LEU A 105 7.92 16.87 -7.37
CA LEU A 105 8.30 16.58 -8.75
C LEU A 105 9.09 17.73 -9.37
N HIS A 106 8.57 18.96 -9.31
CA HIS A 106 9.26 20.14 -9.85
C HIS A 106 10.63 20.37 -9.18
N LEU A 107 10.72 20.15 -7.86
CA LEU A 107 11.99 20.28 -7.13
C LEU A 107 13.01 19.22 -7.56
N LEU A 108 12.59 17.96 -7.69
CA LEU A 108 13.47 16.86 -8.11
C LEU A 108 13.92 17.01 -9.56
N PHE A 109 13.02 17.44 -10.45
CA PHE A 109 13.33 17.77 -11.84
C PHE A 109 14.35 18.91 -11.93
N GLY A 110 14.14 20.02 -11.19
CA GLY A 110 15.10 21.13 -11.13
C GLY A 110 16.45 20.78 -10.51
N LYS A 111 16.55 19.64 -9.81
CA LYS A 111 17.80 19.07 -9.27
C LYS A 111 18.41 18.00 -10.18
N ASN A 112 17.88 17.80 -11.39
CA ASN A 112 18.29 16.76 -12.33
C ASN A 112 18.24 15.33 -11.77
N MET A 113 17.34 15.08 -10.80
CA MET A 113 17.11 13.75 -10.24
C MET A 113 16.07 12.95 -11.01
N ILE A 114 15.37 13.61 -11.95
CA ILE A 114 14.34 13.04 -12.82
C ILE A 114 14.54 13.64 -14.21
N ASP A 115 14.49 12.83 -15.25
CA ASP A 115 14.58 13.29 -16.64
C ASP A 115 13.25 13.90 -17.14
N ASN A 116 13.30 14.53 -18.31
CA ASN A 116 12.16 15.24 -18.89
C ASN A 116 10.99 14.29 -19.22
N GLU A 117 11.27 13.07 -19.68
CA GLU A 117 10.25 12.09 -20.05
C GLU A 117 9.48 11.61 -18.81
N ASN A 118 10.19 11.19 -17.77
CA ASN A 118 9.62 10.75 -16.50
C ASN A 118 8.86 11.89 -15.81
N SER A 119 9.37 13.12 -15.88
CA SER A 119 8.69 14.31 -15.34
C SER A 119 7.35 14.58 -16.05
N GLN A 120 7.34 14.46 -17.39
CA GLN A 120 6.14 14.63 -18.20
C GLN A 120 5.09 13.55 -17.88
N ILE A 121 5.50 12.28 -17.81
CA ILE A 121 4.61 11.17 -17.45
C ILE A 121 3.99 11.38 -16.08
N CYS A 122 4.78 11.77 -15.08
CA CYS A 122 4.27 12.06 -13.74
C CYS A 122 3.23 13.19 -13.78
N THR A 123 3.52 14.27 -14.50
CA THR A 123 2.62 15.42 -14.64
C THR A 123 1.29 15.01 -15.26
N ASP A 124 1.32 14.21 -16.32
CA ASP A 124 0.11 13.79 -17.05
C ASP A 124 -0.74 12.83 -16.23
N VAL A 125 -0.12 11.88 -15.52
CA VAL A 125 -0.81 10.99 -14.59
C VAL A 125 -1.49 11.77 -13.47
N LEU A 126 -0.79 12.72 -12.84
CA LEU A 126 -1.36 13.49 -11.72
C LEU A 126 -2.48 14.43 -12.18
N LYS A 127 -2.42 14.97 -13.40
CA LYS A 127 -3.55 15.71 -14.00
C LYS A 127 -4.75 14.82 -14.28
N LYS A 128 -4.54 13.62 -14.83
CA LYS A 128 -5.61 12.64 -15.06
C LYS A 128 -6.24 12.19 -13.74
N LEU A 129 -5.44 11.94 -12.71
CA LEU A 129 -5.90 11.61 -11.36
C LEU A 129 -6.87 12.69 -10.82
N GLU A 130 -6.51 13.97 -10.95
CA GLU A 130 -7.39 15.06 -10.54
C GLU A 130 -8.73 15.02 -11.29
N ILE A 131 -8.68 14.88 -12.61
CA ILE A 131 -9.88 14.96 -13.47
C ILE A 131 -10.79 13.74 -13.30
N GLU A 132 -10.22 12.54 -13.29
CA GLU A 132 -10.98 11.30 -13.34
C GLU A 132 -11.40 10.79 -11.97
N ILE A 133 -10.56 11.01 -10.94
CA ILE A 133 -10.83 10.51 -9.58
C ILE A 133 -11.26 11.66 -8.66
N PHE A 134 -10.41 12.67 -8.44
CA PHE A 134 -10.70 13.66 -7.39
C PHE A 134 -11.90 14.57 -7.68
N ARG A 135 -12.15 14.94 -8.95
CA ARG A 135 -13.38 15.67 -9.32
C ARG A 135 -14.65 14.83 -9.22
N ASN A 136 -14.51 13.51 -9.11
CA ASN A 136 -15.62 12.57 -8.96
C ASN A 136 -15.52 11.81 -7.63
N TYR A 137 -14.98 12.43 -6.57
CA TYR A 137 -14.65 11.75 -5.32
C TYR A 137 -15.82 10.94 -4.73
N ASP A 138 -17.03 11.50 -4.78
CA ASP A 138 -18.27 10.88 -4.26
C ASP A 138 -18.71 9.62 -5.03
N PHE A 139 -18.12 9.35 -6.20
CA PHE A 139 -18.35 8.13 -6.95
C PHE A 139 -17.67 6.90 -6.33
N PHE A 140 -16.59 7.13 -5.57
CA PHE A 140 -15.72 6.08 -5.08
C PHE A 140 -16.07 5.67 -3.64
N GLU A 141 -15.86 4.40 -3.34
CA GLU A 141 -16.02 3.88 -1.98
C GLU A 141 -15.01 4.52 -1.03
N TYR A 142 -15.52 5.24 -0.02
CA TYR A 142 -14.70 5.85 1.03
C TYR A 142 -14.69 4.99 2.30
N GLY A 143 -13.52 4.79 2.89
CA GLY A 143 -13.36 4.04 4.13
C GLY A 143 -11.91 3.94 4.59
N LEU A 144 -11.66 3.17 5.65
CA LEU A 144 -10.34 3.07 6.28
C LEU A 144 -9.35 2.17 5.53
N ILE A 145 -8.47 2.71 4.70
CA ILE A 145 -7.48 1.91 3.95
C ILE A 145 -6.24 1.58 4.79
N HIS A 146 -5.57 0.46 4.47
CA HIS A 146 -4.27 0.11 5.03
C HIS A 146 -3.18 1.06 4.51
N SER A 147 -3.27 1.43 3.22
CA SER A 147 -2.37 2.35 2.50
C SER A 147 -0.97 1.82 2.19
N ASP A 148 -0.55 0.74 2.85
CA ASP A 148 0.75 0.10 2.60
C ASP A 148 0.71 -1.44 2.65
N LEU A 149 -0.36 -2.05 2.11
CA LEU A 149 -0.47 -3.51 2.03
C LEU A 149 0.40 -4.02 0.86
N ASN A 150 1.69 -4.15 1.13
CA ASN A 150 2.73 -4.51 0.16
C ASN A 150 3.37 -5.88 0.47
N GLU A 151 4.42 -6.24 -0.28
CA GLU A 151 5.07 -7.55 -0.22
C GLU A 151 5.82 -7.86 1.07
N THR A 152 6.17 -6.85 1.87
CA THR A 152 6.86 -7.01 3.15
C THR A 152 5.89 -7.00 4.34
N ASN A 153 4.69 -6.45 4.15
CA ASN A 153 3.71 -6.26 5.22
C ASN A 153 2.68 -7.39 5.33
N VAL A 154 2.72 -8.36 4.41
CA VAL A 154 1.91 -9.58 4.47
C VAL A 154 2.82 -10.77 4.76
N LEU A 155 2.60 -11.42 5.91
CA LEU A 155 3.25 -12.69 6.24
C LEU A 155 2.33 -13.85 5.88
N LEU A 156 2.90 -14.84 5.21
CA LEU A 156 2.26 -16.07 4.81
C LEU A 156 2.95 -17.26 5.49
N ILE A 157 2.18 -18.31 5.75
CA ILE A 157 2.69 -19.56 6.28
C ILE A 157 1.98 -20.72 5.59
N LYS A 158 2.68 -21.84 5.45
CA LYS A 158 2.10 -23.09 4.99
C LYS A 158 1.60 -23.90 6.17
N GLU A 159 0.37 -24.39 6.10
CA GLU A 159 -0.15 -25.33 7.08
C GLU A 159 0.34 -26.77 6.81
N GLY A 160 -0.01 -27.70 7.69
CA GLY A 160 0.43 -29.10 7.61
C GLY A 160 -0.06 -29.84 6.35
N ASP A 161 -1.07 -29.32 5.66
CA ASP A 161 -1.57 -29.80 4.37
C ASP A 161 -0.93 -29.07 3.17
N ASN A 162 0.10 -28.25 3.42
CA ASN A 162 0.81 -27.40 2.46
C ASN A 162 -0.07 -26.28 1.85
N THR A 163 -1.23 -25.98 2.45
CA THR A 163 -2.07 -24.84 2.07
C THR A 163 -1.46 -23.54 2.57
N LEU A 164 -1.37 -22.54 1.70
CA LEU A 164 -0.85 -21.21 2.04
C LEU A 164 -1.94 -20.37 2.72
N LYS A 165 -1.61 -19.72 3.84
CA LYS A 165 -2.53 -18.82 4.55
C LYS A 165 -1.82 -17.56 5.05
N VAL A 166 -2.61 -16.53 5.36
CA VAL A 166 -2.11 -15.34 6.06
C VAL A 166 -1.75 -15.70 7.49
N SER A 167 -0.49 -15.47 7.85
CA SER A 167 -0.01 -15.57 9.23
C SER A 167 -0.19 -14.25 9.97
N SER A 168 0.13 -13.12 9.33
CA SER A 168 -0.04 -11.80 9.92
C SER A 168 -0.09 -10.70 8.87
N LEU A 169 -0.90 -9.67 9.13
CA LEU A 169 -0.80 -8.36 8.50
C LEU A 169 0.01 -7.43 9.42
N LEU A 170 0.97 -6.72 8.85
CA LEU A 170 1.92 -5.86 9.56
C LEU A 170 1.77 -4.40 9.13
N ASP A 171 2.37 -3.52 9.93
CA ASP A 171 2.54 -2.08 9.69
C ASP A 171 1.27 -1.27 9.38
N PHE A 172 0.62 -0.81 10.44
CA PHE A 172 -0.55 0.08 10.38
C PHE A 172 -0.15 1.56 10.52
N GLY A 173 1.11 1.90 10.20
CA GLY A 173 1.67 3.24 10.33
C GLY A 173 0.90 4.28 9.54
N ASP A 174 0.54 3.93 8.31
CA ASP A 174 -0.08 4.81 7.32
C ASP A 174 -1.58 4.54 7.12
N THR A 175 -2.22 3.80 8.03
CA THR A 175 -3.67 3.54 7.93
C THR A 175 -4.47 4.83 8.14
N HIS A 176 -5.33 5.17 7.19
CA HIS A 176 -6.17 6.37 7.24
C HIS A 176 -7.44 6.20 6.41
N TYR A 177 -8.38 7.14 6.54
CA TYR A 177 -9.60 7.13 5.73
C TYR A 177 -9.35 7.77 4.35
N SER A 178 -9.73 7.05 3.30
CA SER A 178 -9.47 7.41 1.91
C SER A 178 -10.37 6.58 0.96
N LEU A 179 -10.15 6.67 -0.34
CA LEU A 179 -10.79 5.83 -1.34
C LEU A 179 -10.23 4.40 -1.27
N ARG A 180 -11.12 3.41 -1.09
CA ARG A 180 -10.75 1.98 -1.06
C ARG A 180 -10.10 1.51 -2.36
N LEU A 181 -10.41 2.17 -3.47
CA LEU A 181 -9.72 2.00 -4.75
C LEU A 181 -8.20 2.14 -4.61
N PHE A 182 -7.71 3.07 -3.79
CA PHE A 182 -6.27 3.28 -3.61
C PHE A 182 -5.60 2.10 -2.91
N ASP A 183 -6.27 1.41 -1.99
CA ASP A 183 -5.73 0.21 -1.34
C ASP A 183 -5.69 -0.97 -2.32
N ILE A 184 -6.75 -1.16 -3.10
CA ILE A 184 -6.84 -2.17 -4.17
C ILE A 184 -5.71 -1.96 -5.19
N SER A 185 -5.58 -0.72 -5.69
CA SER A 185 -4.54 -0.33 -6.64
C SER A 185 -3.15 -0.52 -6.06
N SER A 186 -2.89 -0.01 -4.85
CA SER A 186 -1.56 -0.11 -4.24
C SER A 186 -1.14 -1.57 -4.07
N THR A 187 -2.04 -2.41 -3.58
CA THR A 187 -1.76 -3.85 -3.39
C THR A 187 -1.40 -4.54 -4.71
N LEU A 188 -2.18 -4.32 -5.78
CA LEU A 188 -1.87 -4.87 -7.11
C LEU A 188 -0.57 -4.32 -7.68
N LEU A 189 -0.28 -3.03 -7.47
CA LEU A 189 0.96 -2.40 -7.89
C LEU A 189 2.18 -3.11 -7.26
N TYR A 190 2.16 -3.41 -5.96
CA TYR A 190 3.29 -4.05 -5.30
C TYR A 190 3.47 -5.51 -5.74
N ILE A 191 2.38 -6.22 -6.05
CA ILE A 191 2.45 -7.53 -6.72
C ILE A 191 3.15 -7.39 -8.09
N TYR A 192 2.81 -6.36 -8.87
CA TYR A 192 3.42 -6.13 -10.18
C TYR A 192 4.88 -5.70 -10.12
N LEU A 193 5.27 -4.91 -9.12
CA LEU A 193 6.66 -4.57 -8.87
C LEU A 193 7.48 -5.82 -8.55
N GLY A 194 6.94 -6.70 -7.70
CA GLY A 194 7.63 -7.89 -7.22
C GLY A 194 7.80 -9.02 -8.24
N ILE A 195 6.99 -9.08 -9.31
CA ILE A 195 7.23 -10.06 -10.39
C ILE A 195 8.37 -9.66 -11.34
N HIS A 196 8.87 -8.42 -11.26
CA HIS A 196 9.94 -7.89 -12.12
C HIS A 196 9.74 -8.14 -13.63
N SER A 197 8.48 -8.13 -14.09
CA SER A 197 8.10 -8.46 -15.47
C SER A 197 6.95 -7.60 -15.94
N GLN A 198 6.96 -7.21 -17.21
CA GLN A 198 5.88 -6.47 -17.89
C GLN A 198 5.05 -7.39 -18.80
N ASN A 199 5.01 -8.70 -18.48
CA ASN A 199 4.18 -9.64 -19.21
C ASN A 199 2.69 -9.40 -18.89
N VAL A 200 1.98 -8.76 -19.83
CA VAL A 200 0.55 -8.43 -19.72
C VAL A 200 -0.29 -9.65 -19.32
N LYS A 201 -0.04 -10.82 -19.94
CA LYS A 201 -0.80 -12.04 -19.64
C LYS A 201 -0.63 -12.46 -18.19
N ASN A 202 0.61 -12.46 -17.68
CA ASN A 202 0.88 -12.78 -16.28
C ASN A 202 0.22 -11.78 -15.32
N MET A 203 0.39 -10.48 -15.57
CA MET A 203 -0.24 -9.41 -14.78
C MET A 203 -1.76 -9.56 -14.74
N LYS A 204 -2.40 -9.81 -15.89
CA LYS A 204 -3.85 -10.05 -15.96
C LYS A 204 -4.27 -11.29 -15.17
N ASN A 205 -3.50 -12.38 -15.21
CA ASN A 205 -3.79 -13.57 -14.42
C ASN A 205 -3.73 -13.29 -12.91
N LEU A 206 -2.72 -12.55 -12.46
CA LEU A 206 -2.58 -12.16 -11.05
C LEU A 206 -3.69 -11.22 -10.60
N ALA A 207 -4.02 -10.20 -11.40
CA ALA A 207 -5.16 -9.33 -11.14
C ALA A 207 -6.48 -10.10 -11.13
N ASN A 208 -6.67 -11.05 -12.03
CA ASN A 208 -7.86 -11.89 -12.06
C ASN A 208 -8.00 -12.71 -10.77
N ALA A 209 -6.92 -13.35 -10.31
CA ALA A 209 -6.93 -14.10 -9.06
C ALA A 209 -7.24 -13.20 -7.84
N PHE A 210 -6.54 -12.06 -7.73
CA PHE A 210 -6.73 -11.09 -6.66
C PHE A 210 -8.14 -10.50 -6.65
N LEU A 211 -8.62 -9.99 -7.79
CA LEU A 211 -9.90 -9.30 -7.89
C LEU A 211 -11.09 -10.25 -7.76
N THR A 212 -10.96 -11.50 -8.23
CA THR A 212 -11.99 -12.53 -8.02
C THR A 212 -12.15 -12.85 -6.54
N ALA A 213 -11.03 -13.05 -5.83
CA ALA A 213 -11.02 -13.28 -4.39
C ALA A 213 -11.61 -12.09 -3.62
N TYR A 214 -11.12 -10.89 -3.91
CA TYR A 214 -11.62 -9.66 -3.33
C TYR A 214 -13.14 -9.49 -3.56
N LYS A 215 -13.64 -9.70 -4.80
CA LYS A 215 -15.06 -9.65 -5.16
C LYS A 215 -15.89 -10.64 -4.35
N LYS A 216 -15.42 -11.88 -4.22
CA LYS A 216 -16.11 -12.94 -3.49
C LYS A 216 -16.26 -12.60 -2.01
N GLN A 217 -15.25 -11.97 -1.42
CA GLN A 217 -15.19 -11.68 0.00
C GLN A 217 -15.83 -10.33 0.37
N ARG A 218 -15.73 -9.29 -0.46
CA ARG A 218 -16.23 -7.94 -0.17
C ARG A 218 -17.77 -7.91 -0.20
N LYS A 219 -18.38 -7.34 0.84
CA LYS A 219 -19.84 -7.21 0.94
C LYS A 219 -20.42 -6.12 0.02
N ASN A 220 -19.68 -5.02 -0.15
CA ASN A 220 -20.05 -3.92 -1.04
C ASN A 220 -19.44 -4.13 -2.45
N ASN A 221 -20.26 -4.01 -3.48
CA ASN A 221 -19.85 -4.21 -4.87
C ASN A 221 -19.62 -2.90 -5.65
N SER A 222 -19.57 -1.73 -5.00
CA SER A 222 -19.29 -0.44 -5.65
C SER A 222 -17.95 -0.45 -6.41
N PHE A 223 -16.94 -1.12 -5.85
CA PHE A 223 -15.60 -1.24 -6.45
C PHE A 223 -15.61 -1.78 -7.90
N ILE A 224 -16.62 -2.57 -8.29
CA ILE A 224 -16.74 -3.14 -9.66
C ILE A 224 -16.79 -2.01 -10.70
N LYS A 225 -17.45 -0.89 -10.39
CA LYS A 225 -17.54 0.27 -11.29
C LYS A 225 -16.29 1.16 -11.21
N GLU A 226 -15.57 1.08 -10.11
CA GLU A 226 -14.37 1.88 -9.82
C GLU A 226 -13.11 1.28 -10.44
N ILE A 227 -13.07 -0.04 -10.67
CA ILE A 227 -11.87 -0.75 -11.13
C ILE A 227 -11.30 -0.24 -12.46
N LYS A 228 -12.12 0.43 -13.28
CA LYS A 228 -11.66 1.10 -14.50
C LYS A 228 -10.61 2.18 -14.23
N HIS A 229 -10.59 2.75 -13.02
CA HIS A 229 -9.62 3.74 -12.56
C HIS A 229 -8.44 3.12 -11.78
N CYS A 230 -8.45 1.80 -11.55
CA CYS A 230 -7.44 1.12 -10.74
C CYS A 230 -6.02 1.31 -11.30
N GLN A 231 -5.86 1.28 -12.63
CA GLN A 231 -4.56 1.46 -13.26
C GLN A 231 -4.03 2.90 -13.11
N LEU A 232 -4.89 3.91 -13.24
CA LEU A 232 -4.53 5.30 -13.00
C LEU A 232 -4.08 5.50 -11.54
N ALA A 233 -4.81 4.92 -10.59
CA ALA A 233 -4.45 4.94 -9.17
C ALA A 233 -3.14 4.18 -8.87
N MET A 234 -2.84 3.08 -9.57
CA MET A 234 -1.53 2.41 -9.50
C MET A 234 -0.40 3.35 -9.92
N CYS A 235 -0.55 4.03 -11.07
CA CYS A 235 0.44 5.00 -11.52
C CYS A 235 0.64 6.12 -10.49
N ALA A 236 -0.44 6.68 -9.93
CA ALA A 236 -0.36 7.71 -8.90
C ALA A 236 0.40 7.24 -7.65
N ARG A 237 0.08 6.05 -7.12
CA ARG A 237 0.79 5.47 -5.96
C ARG A 237 2.26 5.22 -6.26
N LEU A 238 2.59 4.75 -7.46
CA LEU A 238 3.96 4.49 -7.89
C LEU A 238 4.77 5.79 -7.97
N ILE A 239 4.16 6.87 -8.46
CA ILE A 239 4.76 8.21 -8.43
C ILE A 239 5.03 8.64 -6.99
N CYS A 240 4.09 8.43 -6.04
CA CYS A 240 4.36 8.70 -4.62
C CYS A 240 5.64 7.98 -4.16
N SER A 241 5.73 6.67 -4.33
CA SER A 241 6.91 5.89 -3.89
C SER A 241 8.20 6.36 -4.54
N LEU A 242 8.18 6.64 -5.85
CA LEU A 242 9.36 7.09 -6.58
C LEU A 242 9.84 8.47 -6.11
N LEU A 243 8.93 9.44 -5.97
CA LEU A 243 9.30 10.80 -5.59
C LEU A 243 9.70 10.89 -4.12
N TYR A 244 9.00 10.20 -3.21
CA TYR A 244 9.38 10.18 -1.79
C TYR A 244 10.69 9.43 -1.53
N GLY A 245 10.99 8.37 -2.29
CA GLY A 245 12.30 7.72 -2.23
C GLY A 245 13.44 8.67 -2.60
N LEU A 246 13.31 9.38 -3.74
CA LEU A 246 14.30 10.37 -4.17
C LEU A 246 14.39 11.57 -3.21
N ARG A 247 13.25 12.04 -2.69
CA ARG A 247 13.22 13.10 -1.67
C ARG A 247 13.98 12.68 -0.41
N THR A 248 13.79 11.44 0.04
CA THR A 248 14.45 10.90 1.24
C THR A 248 15.96 10.87 1.04
N VAL A 249 16.44 10.41 -0.12
CA VAL A 249 17.87 10.46 -0.46
C VAL A 249 18.38 11.89 -0.48
N ARG A 250 17.65 12.82 -1.12
CA ARG A 250 18.06 14.22 -1.21
C ARG A 250 18.20 14.91 0.15
N ILE A 251 17.35 14.58 1.12
CA ILE A 251 17.27 15.30 2.40
C ILE A 251 18.04 14.59 3.52
N ASN A 252 17.96 13.27 3.59
CA ASN A 252 18.35 12.50 4.78
C ASN A 252 19.66 11.74 4.60
N TYR A 253 20.05 11.38 3.38
CA TYR A 253 21.23 10.56 3.17
C TYR A 253 22.51 11.40 3.15
N ARG A 254 23.45 11.02 4.05
CA ARG A 254 24.74 11.69 4.23
C ARG A 254 25.93 10.72 4.22
N GLY A 255 25.81 9.61 3.49
CA GLY A 255 26.92 8.65 3.29
C GLY A 255 26.56 7.17 3.41
N ASP A 256 25.40 6.83 3.97
CA ASP A 256 24.92 5.46 4.07
C ASP A 256 24.33 4.94 2.75
N ASP A 257 24.21 3.62 2.60
CA ASP A 257 23.61 2.97 1.44
C ASP A 257 22.09 3.27 1.35
N PRO A 258 21.61 3.95 0.29
CA PRO A 258 20.19 4.26 0.11
C PRO A 258 19.38 3.12 -0.50
N SER A 259 19.97 1.93 -0.70
CA SER A 259 19.33 0.79 -1.38
C SER A 259 17.92 0.49 -0.88
N TYR A 260 17.70 0.48 0.44
CA TYR A 260 16.38 0.23 1.03
C TYR A 260 15.32 1.26 0.58
N VAL A 261 15.63 2.56 0.67
CA VAL A 261 14.68 3.62 0.28
C VAL A 261 14.53 3.77 -1.24
N LEU A 262 15.48 3.19 -2.00
CA LEU A 262 15.46 3.16 -3.45
C LEU A 262 15.01 1.82 -4.03
N LYS A 263 14.49 0.88 -3.23
CA LYS A 263 14.00 -0.43 -3.71
C LYS A 263 13.04 -0.27 -4.91
N THR A 264 12.05 0.63 -4.79
CA THR A 264 11.10 0.91 -5.89
C THR A 264 11.77 1.52 -7.13
N GLN A 265 12.92 2.18 -7.00
CA GLN A 265 13.62 2.77 -8.16
C GLN A 265 14.18 1.71 -9.10
N ALA A 266 14.41 0.48 -8.62
CA ALA A 266 15.04 -0.59 -9.39
C ALA A 266 14.27 -0.90 -10.70
N ASN A 267 12.94 -0.90 -10.66
CA ASN A 267 12.08 -1.14 -11.82
C ASN A 267 10.84 -0.22 -11.89
N GLY A 268 10.63 0.67 -10.92
CA GLY A 268 9.42 1.48 -10.83
C GLY A 268 9.25 2.47 -11.97
N TRP A 269 10.30 3.10 -12.48
CA TRP A 269 10.18 3.98 -13.66
C TRP A 269 9.75 3.21 -14.91
N THR A 270 10.33 2.03 -15.14
CA THR A 270 9.97 1.19 -16.28
C THR A 270 8.52 0.72 -16.17
N LEU A 271 8.09 0.31 -14.97
CA LEU A 271 6.70 -0.08 -14.73
C LEU A 271 5.74 1.12 -14.87
N LEU A 272 6.11 2.31 -14.41
CA LEU A 272 5.30 3.52 -14.56
C LEU A 272 5.08 3.85 -16.04
N LYS A 273 6.16 3.83 -16.84
CA LYS A 273 6.07 4.03 -18.30
C LYS A 273 5.09 3.03 -18.91
N PHE A 274 5.29 1.75 -18.63
CA PHE A 274 4.42 0.67 -19.12
C PHE A 274 2.94 0.86 -18.73
N LEU A 275 2.65 1.10 -17.44
CA LEU A 275 1.28 1.30 -16.96
C LEU A 275 0.65 2.61 -17.45
N SER A 276 1.46 3.59 -17.88
CA SER A 276 0.96 4.84 -18.47
C SER A 276 0.58 4.73 -19.95
N THR A 277 1.13 3.73 -20.65
CA THR A 277 0.94 3.54 -22.10
C THR A 277 0.05 2.35 -22.45
N GLU A 278 0.21 1.23 -21.74
CA GLU A 278 -0.55 0.00 -21.99
C GLU A 278 -1.90 0.03 -21.27
N ASN A 279 -2.91 -0.68 -21.80
CA ASN A 279 -4.18 -0.87 -21.11
C ASN A 279 -4.32 -2.33 -20.68
N LEU A 280 -4.28 -2.59 -19.37
CA LEU A 280 -4.44 -3.94 -18.84
C LEU A 280 -5.88 -4.46 -18.95
N ASP A 281 -6.86 -3.57 -19.19
CA ASP A 281 -8.29 -3.86 -19.19
C ASP A 281 -8.72 -4.65 -17.93
N LEU A 282 -8.36 -4.12 -16.76
CA LEU A 282 -8.72 -4.70 -15.46
C LEU A 282 -10.23 -4.97 -15.32
N PRO A 283 -11.16 -4.14 -15.85
CA PRO A 283 -12.58 -4.46 -15.81
C PRO A 283 -12.94 -5.82 -16.42
N SER A 284 -12.21 -6.29 -17.44
CA SER A 284 -12.45 -7.63 -18.02
C SER A 284 -12.22 -8.79 -17.05
N THR A 285 -11.41 -8.60 -16.02
CA THR A 285 -11.04 -9.65 -15.05
C THR A 285 -12.13 -9.96 -14.03
N ILE A 286 -13.16 -9.11 -13.90
CA ILE A 286 -14.24 -9.29 -12.90
C ILE A 286 -15.63 -9.48 -13.52
N ARG A 287 -15.71 -9.60 -14.86
CA ARG A 287 -16.96 -9.71 -15.63
C ARG A 287 -17.59 -11.11 -15.63
N THR A 288 -17.06 -12.05 -14.86
CA THR A 288 -17.62 -13.39 -14.64
C THR A 288 -18.48 -13.49 -13.40
#